data_AF-A0A9P1BTF3-F1
#
_entry.id   AF-A0A9P1BTF3-F1
#
_cell.length_a   1.000
_cell.length_b   1.000
_cell.length_c   1.000
_cell.angle_alpha   90.00
_cell.angle_beta   90.00
_cell.angle_gamma   90.00
#
_symmetry.space_group_name_H-M   'P 1'
#
loop_
_entity.id
_entity.type
_entity.pdbx_description
1 polymer ?
#
loop_
_entity_poly.entity_id
_entity_poly.type
_entity_poly.pdbx_seq_one_letter_code
_entity_poly.pdbx_strand_id
1 'polypeptide(L)'
;MWARRCGAAPRWPSRVKVVFFSFISGTLGLSLYSYMSGMNVSSLDLDEPTSQRVLCLSEWPQRYDRVFALSTWNNPEDEVLFQVPGHNQEFLAQYFCKAPDLDLACRDVKLRTQDLGTPLAMAMGGSGGQYYDILGVWAMLWLVLTFVAWLGVTIHDLALIGQTQKDFILDVSGVNRHCPCIRSVWKALAAYRPLLRLATAEHLPCARVLGMALAVALAPIILVWNLLVLLFVVCPMILFAFMRYPIRMSRAWVFIISVVCFLYGLGLTLQQLAYIASMDLRPQYALTWKVPSNQTQTLCTCGCDYSVSSNVCINLGTIGLVTTLKAAFLAFRCLKGLRRSQWANLLSVTFPVPLTVYEVNWQQADGKPIRFRTEEMPVQGEVAFDPFAMMDEQPDSKFTTVHLRPELLRPEHVEKTKKTEASEASEASQRTCRTLEMPGRPVPAKLEPARFKAVIESEYIGCCGFPWPTGGKKFVYDEDFLAELEAGASGLEESTPSSIPEMEVPSLEDKKDCGAVVTCQDRGRPSGSEFSEFIAQPRDHTPMSRQSDRV
;
A
#
# COMPACT_ATOMS: atom_id res chain seq x y z
N MET A 1 11.31 -15.02 -10.71
CA MET A 1 12.48 -15.58 -11.44
C MET A 1 13.73 -15.68 -10.56
N TRP A 2 13.99 -14.72 -9.67
CA TRP A 2 15.05 -14.82 -8.65
C TRP A 2 14.92 -16.05 -7.73
N ALA A 3 13.74 -16.30 -7.15
CA ALA A 3 13.52 -17.51 -6.36
C ALA A 3 13.79 -18.82 -7.15
N ARG A 4 13.52 -18.84 -8.47
CA ARG A 4 13.87 -19.98 -9.33
C ARG A 4 15.38 -20.15 -9.50
N ARG A 5 16.14 -19.05 -9.52
CA ARG A 5 17.61 -19.06 -9.53
C ARG A 5 18.18 -19.52 -8.17
N CYS A 6 17.44 -19.33 -7.08
CA CYS A 6 17.75 -19.87 -5.76
C CYS A 6 17.19 -21.29 -5.52
N GLY A 7 16.86 -22.03 -6.58
CA GLY A 7 16.38 -23.42 -6.46
C GLY A 7 14.91 -23.59 -6.06
N ALA A 8 14.15 -22.52 -5.86
CA ALA A 8 12.71 -22.64 -5.63
C ALA A 8 12.05 -23.25 -6.87
N ALA A 9 11.22 -24.27 -6.67
CA ALA A 9 10.58 -24.99 -7.76
C ALA A 9 9.91 -24.02 -8.75
N PRO A 10 9.90 -24.32 -10.06
CA PRO A 10 9.36 -23.42 -11.08
C PRO A 10 7.90 -22.97 -10.83
N ARG A 11 7.17 -23.70 -9.99
CA ARG A 11 5.79 -23.42 -9.54
C ARG A 11 5.67 -22.71 -8.17
N TRP A 12 6.75 -22.35 -7.49
CA TRP A 12 6.71 -21.94 -6.08
C TRP A 12 6.41 -20.45 -5.79
N PRO A 13 6.82 -19.47 -6.63
CA PRO A 13 6.18 -18.16 -6.70
C PRO A 13 5.16 -18.21 -7.84
N SER A 14 4.13 -19.05 -7.70
CA SER A 14 3.17 -19.27 -8.78
C SER A 14 2.29 -18.06 -8.98
N ARG A 15 1.96 -17.79 -10.26
CA ARG A 15 0.80 -16.97 -10.64
C ARG A 15 -0.44 -17.32 -9.82
N VAL A 16 -0.57 -18.60 -9.44
CA VAL A 16 -1.60 -19.12 -8.52
C VAL A 16 -1.58 -18.43 -7.16
N LYS A 17 -0.42 -18.24 -6.51
CA LYS A 17 -0.33 -17.51 -5.23
C LYS A 17 -0.83 -16.07 -5.38
N VAL A 18 -0.39 -15.36 -6.42
CA VAL A 18 -0.84 -13.99 -6.68
C VAL A 18 -2.34 -13.94 -6.92
N VAL A 19 -2.89 -14.84 -7.77
CA VAL A 19 -4.33 -14.93 -8.01
C VAL A 19 -5.10 -15.24 -6.73
N PHE A 20 -4.60 -16.17 -5.91
CA PHE A 20 -5.23 -16.56 -4.65
C PHE A 20 -5.22 -15.43 -3.61
N PHE A 21 -4.07 -14.78 -3.37
CA PHE A 21 -3.98 -13.65 -2.45
C PHE A 21 -4.75 -12.42 -2.95
N SER A 22 -4.76 -12.20 -4.27
CA SER A 22 -5.63 -11.22 -4.90
C SER A 22 -7.10 -11.52 -4.60
N PHE A 23 -7.55 -12.77 -4.81
CA PHE A 23 -8.93 -13.18 -4.52
C PHE A 23 -9.29 -12.97 -3.04
N ILE A 24 -8.41 -13.35 -2.10
CA ILE A 24 -8.60 -13.07 -0.67
C ILE A 24 -8.81 -11.57 -0.43
N SER A 25 -7.96 -10.72 -1.02
CA SER A 25 -8.11 -9.27 -0.88
C SER A 25 -9.43 -8.74 -1.43
N GLY A 26 -9.94 -9.32 -2.52
CA GLY A 26 -11.26 -8.99 -3.08
C GLY A 26 -12.40 -9.45 -2.17
N THR A 27 -12.32 -10.67 -1.62
CA THR A 27 -13.34 -11.21 -0.69
C THR A 27 -13.46 -10.41 0.60
N LEU A 28 -12.37 -9.81 1.08
CA LEU A 28 -12.42 -8.90 2.23
C LEU A 28 -13.28 -7.67 1.94
N GLY A 29 -13.15 -7.07 0.74
CA GLY A 29 -13.98 -5.95 0.32
C GLY A 29 -15.47 -6.31 0.24
N LEU A 30 -15.78 -7.47 -0.34
CA LEU A 30 -17.14 -8.00 -0.39
C LEU A 30 -17.71 -8.31 0.99
N SER A 31 -16.88 -8.81 1.91
CA SER A 31 -17.28 -9.09 3.29
C SER A 31 -17.61 -7.81 4.05
N LEU A 32 -16.80 -6.74 3.87
CA LEU A 32 -17.08 -5.42 4.44
C LEU A 32 -18.37 -4.81 3.89
N TYR A 33 -18.56 -4.92 2.57
CA TYR A 33 -19.82 -4.54 1.95
C TYR A 33 -20.99 -5.29 2.58
N SER A 34 -20.91 -6.62 2.66
CA SER A 34 -21.95 -7.48 3.22
C SER A 34 -22.23 -7.18 4.69
N TYR A 35 -21.21 -6.77 5.47
CA TYR A 35 -21.37 -6.35 6.86
C TYR A 35 -22.13 -5.02 6.99
N MET A 36 -21.82 -4.03 6.16
CA MET A 36 -22.47 -2.71 6.19
C MET A 36 -23.87 -2.70 5.54
N SER A 37 -24.03 -3.45 4.44
CA SER A 37 -25.31 -3.58 3.76
C SER A 37 -26.22 -4.51 4.55
N GLY A 38 -25.74 -5.69 4.94
CA GLY A 38 -26.45 -6.75 5.66
C GLY A 38 -26.73 -6.48 7.15
N MET A 39 -26.92 -5.22 7.54
CA MET A 39 -27.33 -4.90 8.90
C MET A 39 -28.67 -5.53 9.23
N ASN A 40 -28.78 -5.99 10.46
CA ASN A 40 -29.94 -6.70 11.00
C ASN A 40 -30.36 -6.07 12.34
N VAL A 41 -31.38 -6.65 12.98
CA VAL A 41 -31.88 -6.17 14.26
C VAL A 41 -30.81 -6.12 15.35
N SER A 42 -29.85 -7.06 15.36
CA SER A 42 -28.74 -7.06 16.33
C SER A 42 -27.75 -5.90 16.15
N SER A 43 -27.85 -5.16 15.03
CA SER A 43 -27.04 -3.98 14.77
C SER A 43 -27.60 -2.73 15.45
N LEU A 44 -28.85 -2.76 15.93
CA LEU A 44 -29.57 -1.63 16.51
C LEU A 44 -29.45 -1.60 18.04
N ASP A 45 -29.52 -0.39 18.59
CA ASP A 45 -29.64 -0.14 20.03
C ASP A 45 -31.11 -0.23 20.43
N LEU A 46 -31.56 -1.43 20.80
CA LEU A 46 -32.97 -1.69 21.13
C LEU A 46 -33.37 -1.15 22.53
N ASP A 47 -32.40 -0.85 23.38
CA ASP A 47 -32.63 -0.40 24.75
C ASP A 47 -33.14 1.07 24.78
N GLU A 48 -32.72 1.86 23.80
CA GLU A 48 -33.03 3.29 23.68
C GLU A 48 -33.68 3.62 22.32
N PRO A 49 -35.01 3.39 22.17
CA PRO A 49 -35.71 3.75 20.93
C PRO A 49 -35.70 5.26 20.71
N THR A 50 -35.38 5.68 19.48
CA THR A 50 -35.38 7.11 19.12
C THR A 50 -36.81 7.64 18.99
N SER A 51 -37.72 6.85 18.39
CA SER A 51 -39.12 7.21 18.28
C SER A 51 -39.88 6.80 19.55
N GLN A 52 -40.64 7.73 20.15
CA GLN A 52 -41.43 7.43 21.35
C GLN A 52 -42.66 6.55 21.04
N ARG A 53 -43.23 6.67 19.84
CA ARG A 53 -44.48 6.00 19.44
C ARG A 53 -44.27 5.14 18.19
N VAL A 54 -45.06 4.08 18.09
CA VAL A 54 -45.12 3.26 16.87
C VAL A 54 -45.74 4.07 15.74
N LEU A 55 -45.08 4.08 14.58
CA LEU A 55 -45.63 4.64 13.35
C LEU A 55 -46.15 3.50 12.48
N CYS A 56 -47.29 3.68 11.81
CA CYS A 56 -47.85 2.70 10.89
C CYS A 56 -48.12 3.34 9.53
N LEU A 57 -47.55 2.74 8.49
CA LEU A 57 -47.65 3.19 7.10
C LEU A 57 -48.23 2.07 6.23
N SER A 58 -48.90 2.42 5.13
CA SER A 58 -49.39 1.45 4.15
C SER A 58 -48.22 0.77 3.42
N GLU A 59 -47.16 1.52 3.16
CA GLU A 59 -45.92 1.06 2.58
C GLU A 59 -44.74 1.74 3.29
N TRP A 60 -43.80 0.93 3.80
CA TRP A 60 -42.62 1.45 4.47
C TRP A 60 -41.42 1.41 3.52
N PRO A 61 -40.68 2.52 3.34
CA PRO A 61 -39.51 2.53 2.47
C PRO A 61 -38.43 1.58 2.97
N GLN A 62 -38.20 0.50 2.23
CA GLN A 62 -37.15 -0.47 2.53
C GLN A 62 -35.78 0.12 2.15
N ARG A 63 -34.76 -0.20 2.95
CA ARG A 63 -33.39 0.27 2.73
C ARG A 63 -32.83 -0.18 1.37
N TYR A 64 -33.07 -1.43 0.99
CA TYR A 64 -32.43 -2.05 -0.18
C TYR A 64 -33.06 -1.67 -1.53
N ASP A 65 -34.34 -1.34 -1.56
CA ASP A 65 -35.06 -1.08 -2.82
C ASP A 65 -34.53 0.15 -3.57
N ARG A 66 -33.89 1.09 -2.85
CA ARG A 66 -33.33 2.33 -3.46
C ARG A 66 -31.86 2.23 -3.85
N VAL A 67 -31.06 1.46 -3.10
CA VAL A 67 -29.59 1.44 -3.29
C VAL A 67 -29.20 0.79 -4.64
N PHE A 68 -30.02 -0.13 -5.15
CA PHE A 68 -29.70 -0.91 -6.36
C PHE A 68 -30.54 -0.61 -7.60
N ALA A 69 -31.60 0.18 -7.48
CA ALA A 69 -32.44 0.49 -8.62
C ALA A 69 -31.63 1.35 -9.61
N LEU A 70 -31.13 0.76 -10.70
CA LEU A 70 -30.52 1.52 -11.80
C LEU A 70 -31.51 2.56 -12.38
N SER A 71 -32.82 2.37 -12.17
CA SER A 71 -33.87 3.29 -12.61
C SER A 71 -33.80 4.66 -11.93
N THR A 72 -33.31 4.76 -10.69
CA THR A 72 -33.14 6.05 -9.98
C THR A 72 -32.08 6.94 -10.63
N TRP A 73 -31.18 6.38 -11.45
CA TRP A 73 -30.20 7.18 -12.21
C TRP A 73 -30.79 7.83 -13.47
N ASN A 74 -31.91 7.33 -13.98
CA ASN A 74 -32.50 7.79 -15.23
C ASN A 74 -33.59 8.86 -15.03
N ASN A 75 -34.04 9.07 -13.79
CA ASN A 75 -35.08 10.05 -13.48
C ASN A 75 -34.45 11.24 -12.74
N PRO A 76 -34.14 12.34 -13.43
CA PRO A 76 -33.59 13.53 -12.78
C PRO A 76 -34.57 14.18 -11.80
N GLU A 77 -35.86 13.84 -11.83
CA GLU A 77 -36.84 14.29 -10.82
C GLU A 77 -36.81 13.46 -9.52
N ASP A 78 -36.22 12.26 -9.54
CA ASP A 78 -35.83 11.53 -8.32
C ASP A 78 -34.50 12.08 -7.77
N GLU A 79 -34.28 13.41 -7.92
CA GLU A 79 -33.02 14.15 -7.86
C GLU A 79 -32.29 14.06 -6.51
N VAL A 80 -32.87 13.35 -5.56
CA VAL A 80 -32.24 13.11 -4.29
C VAL A 80 -32.23 11.61 -4.05
N LEU A 81 -31.23 10.99 -4.69
CA LEU A 81 -30.80 9.58 -4.53
C LEU A 81 -30.70 9.14 -3.05
N PHE A 82 -30.73 10.09 -2.11
CA PHE A 82 -30.64 9.88 -0.68
C PHE A 82 -31.66 10.64 0.19
N GLN A 83 -32.55 11.50 -0.34
CA GLN A 83 -33.62 12.05 0.52
C GLN A 83 -34.67 10.96 0.67
N VAL A 84 -34.93 10.65 1.94
CA VAL A 84 -36.07 9.85 2.30
C VAL A 84 -37.32 10.71 2.13
N PRO A 85 -38.40 10.19 1.51
CA PRO A 85 -39.67 10.91 1.35
C PRO A 85 -40.29 11.41 2.65
N GLY A 86 -39.82 10.88 3.79
CA GLY A 86 -40.40 11.07 5.12
C GLY A 86 -40.27 12.47 5.72
N HIS A 87 -39.49 13.39 5.14
CA HIS A 87 -39.52 14.78 5.61
C HIS A 87 -40.80 15.51 5.21
N ASN A 88 -41.46 15.06 4.15
CA ASN A 88 -42.71 15.66 3.73
C ASN A 88 -43.81 15.11 4.65
N GLN A 89 -44.35 15.97 5.51
CA GLN A 89 -45.58 15.66 6.27
C GLN A 89 -46.68 15.16 5.32
N GLU A 90 -46.67 15.59 4.06
CA GLU A 90 -47.53 15.09 2.99
C GLU A 90 -47.34 13.58 2.73
N PHE A 91 -46.10 13.08 2.72
CA PHE A 91 -45.83 11.64 2.57
C PHE A 91 -46.38 10.88 3.77
N LEU A 92 -46.08 11.33 4.99
CA LEU A 92 -46.62 10.70 6.19
C LEU A 92 -48.15 10.73 6.19
N ALA A 93 -48.78 11.83 5.79
CA ALA A 93 -50.23 11.95 5.70
C ALA A 93 -50.85 11.05 4.62
N GLN A 94 -50.18 10.91 3.46
CA GLN A 94 -50.64 10.10 2.33
C GLN A 94 -50.56 8.60 2.62
N TYR A 95 -49.48 8.16 3.29
CA TYR A 95 -49.22 6.74 3.56
C TYR A 95 -49.60 6.32 4.99
N PHE A 96 -50.16 7.21 5.82
CA PHE A 96 -50.58 6.87 7.17
C PHE A 96 -51.61 5.74 7.17
N CYS A 97 -51.39 4.72 7.99
CA CYS A 97 -52.26 3.56 8.10
C CYS A 97 -52.73 3.39 9.54
N LYS A 98 -54.05 3.50 9.78
CA LYS A 98 -54.63 3.41 11.12
C LYS A 98 -54.76 1.95 11.56
N ALA A 99 -53.85 1.51 12.42
CA ALA A 99 -53.85 0.17 13.02
C ALA A 99 -54.59 0.15 14.38
N PRO A 100 -55.19 -0.98 14.79
CA PRO A 100 -55.85 -1.13 16.10
C PRO A 100 -54.87 -1.04 17.28
N ASP A 101 -55.28 -0.35 18.35
CA ASP A 101 -54.70 -0.43 19.71
C ASP A 101 -53.17 -0.31 19.80
N LEU A 102 -52.60 0.64 19.06
CA LEU A 102 -51.15 0.89 19.00
C LEU A 102 -50.72 2.19 19.70
N ASP A 103 -51.39 2.57 20.79
CA ASP A 103 -50.87 3.55 21.77
C ASP A 103 -49.77 2.93 22.66
N LEU A 104 -48.93 2.10 22.07
CA LEU A 104 -47.77 1.48 22.69
C LEU A 104 -46.54 2.37 22.44
N ALA A 105 -45.73 2.54 23.49
CA ALA A 105 -44.40 3.12 23.31
C ALA A 105 -43.49 2.10 22.61
N CYS A 106 -42.55 2.57 21.78
CA CYS A 106 -41.62 1.68 21.08
C CYS A 106 -40.76 0.81 22.00
N ARG A 107 -40.60 1.23 23.26
CA ARG A 107 -39.91 0.48 24.31
C ARG A 107 -40.68 -0.77 24.75
N ASP A 108 -42.01 -0.75 24.66
CA ASP A 108 -42.90 -1.80 25.17
C ASP A 108 -43.38 -2.78 24.08
N VAL A 109 -42.96 -2.56 22.83
CA VAL A 109 -43.36 -3.39 21.70
C VAL A 109 -42.76 -4.79 21.82
N LYS A 110 -43.63 -5.81 21.75
CA LYS A 110 -43.22 -7.21 21.69
C LYS A 110 -43.34 -7.72 20.26
N LEU A 111 -42.20 -8.06 19.66
CA LEU A 111 -42.14 -8.58 18.30
C LEU A 111 -42.09 -10.10 18.29
N ARG A 112 -42.70 -10.70 17.25
CA ARG A 112 -42.51 -12.13 17.00
C ARG A 112 -41.11 -12.34 16.45
N THR A 113 -40.50 -13.48 16.77
CA THR A 113 -39.16 -13.83 16.29
C THR A 113 -39.05 -13.87 14.77
N GLN A 114 -40.15 -14.19 14.06
CA GLN A 114 -40.21 -14.16 12.60
C GLN A 114 -40.09 -12.74 12.04
N ASP A 115 -40.62 -11.74 12.75
CA ASP A 115 -40.57 -10.33 12.34
C ASP A 115 -39.14 -9.76 12.52
N LEU A 116 -38.28 -10.38 13.33
CA LEU A 116 -36.87 -9.99 13.49
C LEU A 116 -35.99 -10.37 12.29
N GLY A 117 -36.48 -11.23 11.40
CA GLY A 117 -35.78 -11.61 10.17
C GLY A 117 -35.99 -10.63 9.02
N THR A 118 -36.84 -9.61 9.19
CA THR A 118 -37.08 -8.62 8.14
C THR A 118 -35.86 -7.71 7.96
N PRO A 119 -35.55 -7.29 6.73
CA PRO A 119 -34.50 -6.30 6.51
C PRO A 119 -34.88 -5.00 7.21
N LEU A 120 -33.85 -4.29 7.70
CA LEU A 120 -34.05 -2.97 8.30
C LEU A 120 -34.61 -1.98 7.28
N ALA A 121 -35.57 -1.18 7.69
CA ALA A 121 -36.18 -0.16 6.87
C ALA A 121 -35.63 1.23 7.23
N MET A 122 -35.94 2.25 6.42
CA MET A 122 -35.50 3.62 6.68
C MET A 122 -36.23 4.21 7.89
N ALA A 123 -35.56 4.98 8.74
CA ALA A 123 -36.21 5.68 9.85
C ALA A 123 -37.19 6.76 9.36
N MET A 124 -38.35 6.90 10.04
CA MET A 124 -39.45 7.78 9.61
C MET A 124 -40.00 8.69 10.72
N GLY A 125 -39.71 8.41 11.98
CA GLY A 125 -40.20 9.10 13.18
C GLY A 125 -39.19 10.04 13.86
N GLY A 126 -37.92 10.01 13.48
CA GLY A 126 -36.90 10.94 14.01
C GLY A 126 -37.18 12.41 13.65
N SER A 127 -36.84 13.35 14.53
CA SER A 127 -37.01 14.82 14.30
C SER A 127 -35.74 15.52 13.79
N GLY A 128 -34.63 14.79 13.65
CA GLY A 128 -33.36 15.30 13.15
C GLY A 128 -33.12 14.93 11.70
N GLY A 129 -32.42 15.79 10.94
CA GLY A 129 -32.11 15.62 9.51
C GLY A 129 -31.20 14.44 9.13
N GLN A 130 -31.27 13.33 9.86
CA GLN A 130 -30.44 12.13 9.71
C GLN A 130 -31.12 11.02 8.91
N TYR A 131 -31.90 11.37 7.89
CA TYR A 131 -32.65 10.38 7.12
C TYR A 131 -31.81 9.71 6.01
N TYR A 132 -30.53 10.04 5.88
CA TYR A 132 -29.70 9.48 4.82
C TYR A 132 -29.22 8.06 5.20
N ASP A 133 -29.28 7.08 4.28
CA ASP A 133 -28.65 5.77 4.48
C ASP A 133 -27.12 5.87 4.33
N ILE A 134 -26.49 6.56 5.27
CA ILE A 134 -25.07 6.88 5.25
C ILE A 134 -24.24 5.58 5.24
N LEU A 135 -24.68 4.54 5.97
CA LEU A 135 -23.98 3.25 5.97
C LEU A 135 -24.11 2.53 4.63
N GLY A 136 -25.25 2.65 3.93
CA GLY A 136 -25.42 2.13 2.57
C GLY A 136 -24.50 2.82 1.57
N VAL A 137 -24.37 4.15 1.65
CA VAL A 137 -23.43 4.94 0.86
C VAL A 137 -21.99 4.48 1.11
N TRP A 138 -21.60 4.34 2.38
CA TRP A 138 -20.28 3.81 2.73
C TRP A 138 -20.06 2.41 2.20
N ALA A 139 -21.05 1.50 2.32
CA ALA A 139 -20.96 0.14 1.82
C ALA A 139 -20.66 0.13 0.31
N MET A 140 -21.43 0.88 -0.48
CA MET A 140 -21.26 0.95 -1.93
C MET A 140 -19.92 1.57 -2.32
N LEU A 141 -19.54 2.65 -1.66
CA LEU A 141 -18.25 3.28 -1.89
C LEU A 141 -17.09 2.32 -1.59
N TRP A 142 -17.14 1.61 -0.46
CA TRP A 142 -16.12 0.61 -0.11
C TRP A 142 -16.08 -0.54 -1.11
N LEU A 143 -17.23 -1.01 -1.59
CA LEU A 143 -17.30 -2.05 -2.61
C LEU A 143 -16.60 -1.59 -3.90
N VAL A 144 -16.91 -0.39 -4.38
CA VAL A 144 -16.29 0.18 -5.59
C VAL A 144 -14.78 0.37 -5.38
N LEU A 145 -14.36 0.99 -4.28
CA LEU A 145 -12.96 1.24 -3.99
C LEU A 145 -12.15 -0.06 -3.87
N THR A 146 -12.68 -1.05 -3.16
CA THR A 146 -12.01 -2.35 -2.99
C THR A 146 -11.95 -3.13 -4.28
N PHE A 147 -13.02 -3.14 -5.09
CA PHE A 147 -13.03 -3.76 -6.41
C PHE A 147 -11.97 -3.14 -7.34
N VAL A 148 -11.93 -1.81 -7.37
CA VAL A 148 -10.99 -1.05 -8.20
C VAL A 148 -9.54 -1.24 -7.74
N ALA A 149 -9.28 -1.21 -6.43
CA ALA A 149 -7.97 -1.47 -5.87
C ALA A 149 -7.52 -2.91 -6.14
N TRP A 150 -8.42 -3.87 -5.98
CA TRP A 150 -8.20 -5.28 -6.29
C TRP A 150 -7.82 -5.47 -7.76
N LEU A 151 -8.56 -4.87 -8.69
CA LEU A 151 -8.28 -4.93 -10.12
C LEU A 151 -6.89 -4.33 -10.42
N GLY A 152 -6.58 -3.16 -9.85
CA GLY A 152 -5.28 -2.50 -10.02
C GLY A 152 -4.10 -3.34 -9.53
N VAL A 153 -4.19 -3.89 -8.31
CA VAL A 153 -3.16 -4.75 -7.72
C VAL A 153 -2.97 -6.03 -8.54
N THR A 154 -4.07 -6.64 -8.98
CA THR A 154 -4.03 -7.88 -9.76
C THR A 154 -3.37 -7.67 -11.11
N ILE A 155 -3.75 -6.62 -11.84
CA ILE A 155 -3.13 -6.26 -13.12
C ILE A 155 -1.65 -5.95 -12.93
N HIS A 156 -1.29 -5.21 -11.88
CA HIS A 156 0.09 -4.89 -11.57
C HIS A 156 0.94 -6.14 -11.36
N ASP A 157 0.49 -7.04 -10.50
CA ASP A 157 1.26 -8.22 -10.13
C ASP A 157 1.35 -9.23 -11.28
N LEU A 158 0.29 -9.38 -12.08
CA LEU A 158 0.31 -10.19 -13.29
C LEU A 158 1.28 -9.62 -14.33
N ALA A 159 1.32 -8.29 -14.51
CA ALA A 159 2.25 -7.63 -15.41
C ALA A 159 3.71 -7.83 -14.98
N LEU A 160 4.01 -7.76 -13.68
CA LEU A 160 5.35 -8.02 -13.14
C LEU A 160 5.81 -9.48 -13.31
N ILE A 161 4.88 -10.43 -13.31
CA ILE A 161 5.19 -11.85 -13.58
C ILE A 161 5.36 -12.12 -15.09
N GLY A 162 4.78 -11.27 -15.95
CA GLY A 162 4.94 -11.34 -17.40
C GLY A 162 6.38 -11.07 -17.83
N GLN A 163 6.95 -11.93 -18.67
CA GLN A 163 8.32 -11.73 -19.17
C GLN A 163 8.44 -10.51 -20.09
N THR A 164 7.41 -10.25 -20.90
CA THR A 164 7.41 -9.18 -21.90
C THR A 164 6.82 -7.87 -21.37
N GLN A 165 5.97 -7.91 -20.35
CA GLN A 165 5.15 -6.77 -19.96
C GLN A 165 5.77 -5.91 -18.84
N LYS A 166 6.73 -6.46 -18.08
CA LYS A 166 7.31 -5.82 -16.91
C LYS A 166 8.03 -4.50 -17.22
N ASP A 167 8.62 -4.36 -18.40
CA ASP A 167 9.43 -3.19 -18.79
C ASP A 167 8.55 -2.01 -19.24
N PHE A 168 7.23 -2.21 -19.30
CA PHE A 168 6.28 -1.16 -19.69
C PHE A 168 5.65 -0.44 -18.49
N ILE A 169 5.93 -0.87 -17.26
CA ILE A 169 5.35 -0.25 -16.06
C ILE A 169 6.06 1.08 -15.81
N LEU A 170 5.33 2.18 -15.98
CA LEU A 170 5.88 3.52 -15.91
C LEU A 170 6.19 3.92 -14.46
N ASP A 171 7.35 4.56 -14.27
CA ASP A 171 7.66 5.33 -13.08
C ASP A 171 7.09 6.76 -13.17
N VAL A 172 7.35 7.62 -12.18
CA VAL A 172 6.85 9.02 -12.21
C VAL A 172 7.37 9.80 -13.41
N SER A 173 8.61 9.56 -13.84
CA SER A 173 9.18 10.19 -15.03
C SER A 173 8.45 9.73 -16.28
N GLY A 174 8.25 8.42 -16.40
CA GLY A 174 7.48 7.78 -17.46
C GLY A 174 6.05 8.30 -17.54
N VAL A 175 5.33 8.39 -16.43
CA VAL A 175 3.98 8.97 -16.37
C VAL A 175 3.99 10.43 -16.81
N ASN A 176 4.96 11.23 -16.34
CA ASN A 176 5.06 12.63 -16.74
C ASN A 176 5.39 12.82 -18.23
N ARG A 177 6.18 11.90 -18.82
CA ARG A 177 6.57 11.94 -20.23
C ARG A 177 5.43 11.48 -21.14
N HIS A 178 4.73 10.42 -20.77
CA HIS A 178 3.65 9.85 -21.59
C HIS A 178 2.30 10.52 -21.37
N CYS A 179 2.09 11.17 -20.22
CA CYS A 179 0.85 11.86 -19.87
C CYS A 179 1.15 13.27 -19.31
N PRO A 180 1.68 14.19 -20.14
CA PRO A 180 2.02 15.55 -19.71
C PRO A 180 0.78 16.33 -19.23
N CYS A 181 -0.41 15.99 -19.73
CA CYS A 181 -1.67 16.59 -19.32
C CYS A 181 -1.91 16.48 -17.81
N ILE A 182 -1.69 15.31 -17.21
CA ILE A 182 -1.89 15.07 -15.77
C ILE A 182 -1.00 16.01 -14.95
N ARG A 183 0.27 16.13 -15.35
CA ARG A 183 1.24 17.02 -14.69
C ARG A 183 0.87 18.49 -14.84
N SER A 184 0.45 18.90 -16.04
CA SER A 184 0.05 20.28 -16.31
C SER A 184 -1.20 20.67 -15.52
N VAL A 185 -2.21 19.81 -15.49
CA VAL A 185 -3.44 20.00 -14.71
C VAL A 185 -3.14 20.07 -13.22
N TRP A 186 -2.32 19.14 -12.69
CA TRP A 186 -1.92 19.18 -11.28
C TRP A 186 -1.16 20.48 -10.95
N LYS A 187 -0.20 20.90 -11.78
CA LYS A 187 0.54 22.16 -11.55
C LYS A 187 -0.33 23.41 -11.63
N ALA A 188 -1.37 23.39 -12.46
CA ALA A 188 -2.28 24.51 -12.65
C ALA A 188 -3.31 24.62 -11.51
N LEU A 189 -3.88 23.49 -11.09
CA LEU A 189 -4.95 23.45 -10.09
C LEU A 189 -4.45 23.31 -8.65
N ALA A 190 -3.29 22.69 -8.42
CA ALA A 190 -2.77 22.54 -7.08
C ALA A 190 -2.30 23.90 -6.54
N ALA A 191 -2.99 24.37 -5.49
CA ALA A 191 -2.73 25.66 -4.85
C ALA A 191 -1.45 25.67 -3.98
N TYR A 192 -0.54 24.71 -4.17
CA TYR A 192 0.71 24.63 -3.38
C TYR A 192 1.69 25.76 -3.73
N ARG A 193 1.74 26.20 -5.00
CA ARG A 193 2.64 27.27 -5.46
C ARG A 193 2.38 28.62 -4.82
N PRO A 194 1.13 29.14 -4.76
CA PRO A 194 0.88 30.39 -4.05
C PRO A 194 1.19 30.28 -2.56
N LEU A 195 0.92 29.14 -1.90
CA LEU A 195 1.30 28.93 -0.50
C LEU A 195 2.82 29.02 -0.30
N LEU A 196 3.59 28.34 -1.16
CA LEU A 196 5.05 28.36 -1.09
C LEU A 196 5.59 29.78 -1.31
N ARG A 197 5.05 30.51 -2.30
CA ARG A 197 5.42 31.91 -2.56
C ARG A 197 5.10 32.83 -1.38
N LEU A 198 3.98 32.60 -0.70
CA LEU A 198 3.58 33.35 0.49
C LEU A 198 4.53 33.09 1.67
N ALA A 199 4.96 31.83 1.83
CA ALA A 199 5.89 31.41 2.88
C ALA A 199 7.33 31.87 2.64
N THR A 200 7.75 32.01 1.38
CA THR A 200 9.11 32.44 1.00
C THR A 200 9.22 33.93 0.65
N ALA A 201 8.26 34.76 1.03
CA ALA A 201 8.33 36.20 0.78
C ALA A 201 9.39 36.85 1.68
N GLU A 202 10.56 37.19 1.12
CA GLU A 202 11.74 37.65 1.89
C GLU A 202 11.76 39.16 2.19
N HIS A 203 10.88 39.96 1.58
CA HIS A 203 11.14 41.40 1.46
C HIS A 203 10.98 42.24 2.74
N LEU A 204 10.31 41.76 3.80
CA LEU A 204 10.22 42.45 5.09
C LEU A 204 10.14 41.44 6.25
N PRO A 205 10.84 41.65 7.39
CA PRO A 205 10.78 40.74 8.53
C PRO A 205 9.37 40.59 9.11
N CYS A 206 8.59 41.69 9.15
CA CYS A 206 7.18 41.64 9.54
C CYS A 206 6.30 40.90 8.51
N ALA A 207 6.61 41.02 7.21
CA ALA A 207 5.87 40.32 6.16
C ALA A 207 6.10 38.81 6.20
N ARG A 208 7.26 38.35 6.68
CA ARG A 208 7.55 36.92 6.86
C ARG A 208 6.67 36.30 7.95
N VAL A 209 6.51 36.97 9.10
CA VAL A 209 5.65 36.48 10.19
C VAL A 209 4.19 36.49 9.75
N LEU A 210 3.72 37.58 9.14
CA LEU A 210 2.35 37.69 8.62
C LEU A 210 2.09 36.65 7.50
N GLY A 211 3.06 36.44 6.61
CA GLY A 211 2.99 35.45 5.54
C GLY A 211 2.92 34.02 6.08
N MET A 212 3.72 33.68 7.11
CA MET A 212 3.61 32.39 7.79
C MET A 212 2.26 32.22 8.50
N ALA A 213 1.77 33.24 9.20
CA ALA A 213 0.46 33.20 9.87
C ALA A 213 -0.68 33.01 8.86
N LEU A 214 -0.64 33.74 7.74
CA LEU A 214 -1.62 33.61 6.65
C LEU A 214 -1.50 32.24 5.95
N ALA A 215 -0.29 31.72 5.76
CA ALA A 215 -0.09 30.37 5.21
C ALA A 215 -0.66 29.28 6.13
N VAL A 216 -0.47 29.40 7.45
CA VAL A 216 -1.07 28.49 8.44
C VAL A 216 -2.60 28.60 8.44
N ALA A 217 -3.14 29.81 8.38
CA ALA A 217 -4.60 30.03 8.30
C ALA A 217 -5.23 29.49 7.01
N LEU A 218 -4.52 29.59 5.87
CA LEU A 218 -4.99 29.09 4.57
C LEU A 218 -4.70 27.61 4.33
N ALA A 219 -3.78 27.00 5.09
CA ALA A 219 -3.42 25.59 4.96
C ALA A 219 -4.62 24.62 4.93
N PRO A 220 -5.62 24.69 5.84
CA PRO A 220 -6.77 23.79 5.79
C PRO A 220 -7.62 23.97 4.53
N ILE A 221 -7.84 25.22 4.09
CA ILE A 221 -8.61 25.52 2.87
C ILE A 221 -7.88 24.96 1.64
N ILE A 222 -6.55 25.16 1.57
CA ILE A 222 -5.71 24.65 0.49
C ILE A 222 -5.64 23.12 0.52
N LEU A 223 -5.62 22.50 1.69
CA LEU A 223 -5.67 21.05 1.83
C LEU A 223 -6.99 20.50 1.30
N VAL A 224 -8.13 21.07 1.69
CA VAL A 224 -9.46 20.70 1.17
C VAL A 224 -9.52 20.90 -0.34
N TRP A 225 -9.02 22.02 -0.85
CA TRP A 225 -8.96 22.27 -2.29
C TRP A 225 -8.13 21.22 -3.03
N ASN A 226 -6.91 20.92 -2.55
CA ASN A 226 -6.06 19.89 -3.15
C ASN A 226 -6.70 18.50 -3.08
N LEU A 227 -7.45 18.20 -2.01
CA LEU A 227 -8.23 16.98 -1.87
C LEU A 227 -9.33 16.89 -2.94
N LEU A 228 -10.08 17.98 -3.14
CA LEU A 228 -11.12 18.06 -4.17
C LEU A 228 -10.51 17.91 -5.58
N VAL A 229 -9.42 18.61 -5.88
CA VAL A 229 -8.70 18.46 -7.15
C VAL A 229 -8.19 17.03 -7.33
N LEU A 230 -7.65 16.41 -6.29
CA LEU A 230 -7.20 15.02 -6.33
C LEU A 230 -8.36 14.07 -6.65
N LEU A 231 -9.47 14.16 -5.92
CA LEU A 231 -10.61 13.25 -6.01
C LEU A 231 -11.43 13.44 -7.29
N PHE A 232 -11.73 14.68 -7.67
CA PHE A 232 -12.66 14.98 -8.76
C PHE A 232 -11.98 15.26 -10.10
N VAL A 233 -10.69 15.58 -10.12
CA VAL A 233 -9.96 15.86 -11.38
C VAL A 233 -8.89 14.80 -11.64
N VAL A 234 -7.96 14.61 -10.71
CA VAL A 234 -6.81 13.72 -10.94
C VAL A 234 -7.19 12.25 -10.95
N CYS A 235 -8.02 11.80 -10.00
CA CYS A 235 -8.44 10.39 -9.93
C CYS A 235 -9.17 9.95 -11.22
N PRO A 236 -10.17 10.69 -11.75
CA PRO A 236 -10.79 10.35 -13.03
C PRO A 236 -9.84 10.37 -14.21
N MET A 237 -8.91 11.34 -14.28
CA MET A 237 -7.90 11.38 -15.34
C MET A 237 -6.97 10.16 -15.31
N ILE A 238 -6.51 9.76 -14.12
CA ILE A 238 -5.64 8.58 -13.96
C ILE A 238 -6.43 7.29 -14.20
N LEU A 239 -7.70 7.22 -13.79
CA LEU A 239 -8.60 6.12 -14.12
C LEU A 239 -8.74 5.98 -15.63
N PHE A 240 -9.00 7.06 -16.35
CA PHE A 240 -9.11 7.05 -17.80
C PHE A 240 -7.80 6.59 -18.47
N ALA A 241 -6.66 7.10 -18.01
CA ALA A 241 -5.35 6.66 -18.48
C ALA A 241 -5.09 5.17 -18.18
N PHE A 242 -5.53 4.68 -17.02
CA PHE A 242 -5.45 3.28 -16.63
C PHE A 242 -6.35 2.39 -17.49
N MET A 243 -7.59 2.80 -17.77
CA MET A 243 -8.47 2.05 -18.67
C MET A 243 -7.89 1.93 -20.08
N ARG A 244 -7.17 2.96 -20.55
CA ARG A 244 -6.49 2.93 -21.85
C ARG A 244 -5.20 2.10 -21.84
N TYR A 245 -4.41 2.21 -20.77
CA TYR A 245 -3.08 1.59 -20.65
C TYR A 245 -2.90 0.89 -19.29
N PRO A 246 -3.63 -0.21 -19.01
CA PRO A 246 -3.74 -0.77 -17.67
C PRO A 246 -2.41 -1.25 -17.12
N ILE A 247 -1.56 -1.87 -17.94
CA ILE A 247 -0.23 -2.35 -17.54
C ILE A 247 0.68 -1.17 -17.20
N ARG A 248 0.75 -0.17 -18.10
CA ARG A 248 1.68 0.97 -17.99
C ARG A 248 1.36 1.84 -16.78
N MET A 249 0.07 2.06 -16.52
CA MET A 249 -0.43 2.91 -15.45
C MET A 249 -0.75 2.15 -14.16
N SER A 250 -0.61 0.82 -14.13
CA SER A 250 -0.99 -0.02 -12.99
C SER A 250 -0.44 0.49 -11.65
N ARG A 251 0.84 0.90 -11.60
CA ARG A 251 1.45 1.38 -10.35
C ARG A 251 0.93 2.74 -9.92
N ALA A 252 0.83 3.70 -10.85
CA ALA A 252 0.29 5.02 -10.58
C ALA A 252 -1.18 4.91 -10.11
N TRP A 253 -1.94 4.02 -10.74
CA TRP A 253 -3.30 3.73 -10.34
C TRP A 253 -3.41 3.16 -8.93
N VAL A 254 -2.63 2.11 -8.61
CA VAL A 254 -2.65 1.51 -7.27
C VAL A 254 -2.19 2.51 -6.20
N PHE A 255 -1.24 3.38 -6.51
CA PHE A 255 -0.85 4.46 -5.60
C PHE A 255 -2.03 5.40 -5.32
N ILE A 256 -2.69 5.89 -6.36
CA ILE A 256 -3.79 6.86 -6.24
C ILE A 256 -4.99 6.24 -5.53
N ILE A 257 -5.42 5.04 -5.91
CA ILE A 257 -6.53 4.37 -5.23
C ILE A 257 -6.19 4.07 -3.76
N SER A 258 -4.91 3.81 -3.43
CA SER A 258 -4.49 3.64 -2.04
C SER A 258 -4.57 4.95 -1.25
N VAL A 259 -4.21 6.09 -1.85
CA VAL A 259 -4.42 7.41 -1.23
C VAL A 259 -5.91 7.67 -1.02
N VAL A 260 -6.75 7.36 -2.00
CA VAL A 260 -8.21 7.49 -1.87
C VAL A 260 -8.75 6.59 -0.75
N CYS A 261 -8.36 5.32 -0.70
CA CYS A 261 -8.73 4.40 0.38
C CYS A 261 -8.25 4.87 1.76
N PHE A 262 -7.06 5.47 1.85
CA PHE A 262 -6.54 6.05 3.08
C PHE A 262 -7.45 7.18 3.59
N LEU A 263 -7.83 8.10 2.69
CA LEU A 263 -8.69 9.23 3.03
C LEU A 263 -10.09 8.78 3.46
N TYR A 264 -10.68 7.83 2.73
CA TYR A 264 -12.00 7.30 3.07
C TYR A 264 -11.99 6.42 4.33
N GLY A 265 -10.93 5.63 4.56
CA GLY A 265 -10.72 4.93 5.83
C GLY A 265 -10.63 5.89 7.02
N LEU A 266 -9.90 7.00 6.85
CA LEU A 266 -9.79 8.02 7.88
C LEU A 266 -11.13 8.71 8.14
N GLY A 267 -11.85 9.08 7.06
CA GLY A 267 -13.18 9.65 7.14
C GLY A 267 -14.17 8.74 7.87
N LEU A 268 -14.21 7.46 7.52
CA LEU A 268 -15.03 6.47 8.22
C LEU A 268 -14.66 6.40 9.71
N THR A 269 -13.36 6.30 10.03
CA THR A 269 -12.89 6.22 11.43
C THR A 269 -13.34 7.43 12.24
N LEU A 270 -13.12 8.64 11.73
CA LEU A 270 -13.51 9.88 12.39
C LEU A 270 -15.02 9.99 12.57
N GLN A 271 -15.79 9.58 11.55
CA GLN A 271 -17.24 9.56 11.63
C GLN A 271 -17.76 8.58 12.68
N GLN A 272 -17.19 7.37 12.76
CA GLN A 272 -17.58 6.40 13.79
C GLN A 272 -17.19 6.87 15.20
N LEU A 273 -16.06 7.56 15.36
CA LEU A 273 -15.70 8.20 16.64
C LEU A 273 -16.70 9.27 17.04
N ALA A 274 -17.19 10.08 16.08
CA ALA A 274 -18.26 11.05 16.35
C ALA A 274 -19.57 10.37 16.78
N TYR A 275 -19.93 9.24 16.15
CA TYR A 275 -21.10 8.43 16.51
C TYR A 275 -20.98 7.76 17.89
N ILE A 276 -19.77 7.37 18.28
CA ILE A 276 -19.51 6.87 19.63
C ILE A 276 -19.63 8.00 20.65
N ALA A 277 -19.12 9.20 20.32
CA ALA A 277 -19.14 10.35 21.21
C ALA A 277 -20.54 10.97 21.41
N SER A 278 -21.42 10.87 20.41
CA SER A 278 -22.79 11.40 20.48
C SER A 278 -23.79 10.43 19.86
N MET A 279 -24.74 9.99 20.69
CA MET A 279 -25.85 9.13 20.27
C MET A 279 -26.77 9.83 19.26
N ASP A 280 -26.98 11.13 19.41
CA ASP A 280 -27.80 11.94 18.49
C ASP A 280 -27.23 12.01 17.08
N LEU A 281 -25.93 11.73 16.90
CA LEU A 281 -25.28 11.70 15.61
C LEU A 281 -25.45 10.37 14.87
N ARG A 282 -25.86 9.29 15.56
CA ARG A 282 -25.86 7.94 15.00
C ARG A 282 -26.97 7.75 13.97
N PRO A 283 -26.68 7.05 12.86
CA PRO A 283 -27.71 6.74 11.86
C PRO A 283 -28.82 5.92 12.51
N GLN A 284 -30.05 6.18 12.05
CA GLN A 284 -31.27 5.58 12.59
C GLN A 284 -31.91 4.70 11.53
N TYR A 285 -32.44 3.56 11.96
CA TYR A 285 -33.15 2.63 11.09
C TYR A 285 -34.42 2.15 11.79
N ALA A 286 -35.41 1.77 10.99
CA ALA A 286 -36.68 1.29 11.49
C ALA A 286 -36.71 -0.25 11.50
N LEU A 287 -37.16 -0.80 12.62
CA LEU A 287 -37.60 -2.18 12.72
C LEU A 287 -39.09 -2.23 12.39
N THR A 288 -39.46 -2.99 11.35
CA THR A 288 -40.84 -2.99 10.83
C THR A 288 -41.49 -4.38 10.90
N TRP A 289 -42.81 -4.39 11.09
CA TRP A 289 -43.63 -5.59 11.13
C TRP A 289 -45.03 -5.30 10.53
N LYS A 290 -45.72 -6.34 10.07
CA LYS A 290 -47.04 -6.21 9.44
C LYS A 290 -48.16 -6.42 10.44
N VAL A 291 -49.15 -5.51 10.43
CA VAL A 291 -50.34 -5.54 11.29
C VAL A 291 -51.60 -5.39 10.42
N PRO A 292 -52.67 -6.15 10.68
CA PRO A 292 -53.94 -5.94 9.96
C PRO A 292 -54.52 -4.54 10.24
N SER A 293 -54.96 -3.84 9.20
CA SER A 293 -55.63 -2.54 9.30
C SER A 293 -57.07 -2.69 9.81
N ASN A 294 -57.56 -1.68 10.54
CA ASN A 294 -58.95 -1.65 11.04
C ASN A 294 -59.97 -1.26 9.97
N GLN A 295 -59.56 -0.49 8.97
CA GLN A 295 -60.49 0.12 7.99
C GLN A 295 -60.49 -0.61 6.65
N THR A 296 -59.36 -1.23 6.31
CA THR A 296 -59.11 -1.86 5.03
C THR A 296 -58.65 -3.29 5.26
N GLN A 297 -58.99 -4.23 4.38
CA GLN A 297 -58.41 -5.58 4.42
C GLN A 297 -56.92 -5.60 4.02
N THR A 298 -56.26 -4.43 3.98
CA THR A 298 -54.84 -4.28 3.66
C THR A 298 -54.00 -4.38 4.94
N LEU A 299 -52.78 -4.89 4.80
CA LEU A 299 -51.82 -4.95 5.90
C LEU A 299 -51.13 -3.60 6.03
N CYS A 300 -51.17 -2.98 7.22
CA CYS A 300 -50.29 -1.87 7.56
C CYS A 300 -48.89 -2.42 7.88
N THR A 301 -47.85 -1.67 7.55
CA THR A 301 -46.49 -1.90 8.02
C THR A 301 -46.22 -0.91 9.15
N CYS A 302 -46.11 -1.41 10.38
CA CYS A 302 -45.79 -0.62 11.56
C CYS A 302 -44.31 -0.74 11.88
N GLY A 303 -43.73 0.28 12.51
CA GLY A 303 -42.32 0.29 12.84
C GLY A 303 -41.93 1.26 13.95
N CYS A 304 -40.74 1.03 14.48
CA CYS A 304 -40.08 1.87 15.47
C CYS A 304 -38.65 2.17 15.02
N ASP A 305 -38.19 3.38 15.27
CA ASP A 305 -36.85 3.84 14.91
C ASP A 305 -35.88 3.61 16.06
N TYR A 306 -34.72 3.04 15.74
CA TYR A 306 -33.63 2.78 16.66
C TYR A 306 -32.33 3.32 16.07
N SER A 307 -31.44 3.79 16.95
CA SER A 307 -30.08 4.16 16.54
C SER A 307 -29.22 2.90 16.33
N VAL A 308 -28.16 3.03 15.54
CA VAL A 308 -27.16 1.96 15.43
C VAL A 308 -26.42 1.77 16.76
N SER A 309 -26.22 0.52 17.15
CA SER A 309 -25.53 0.17 18.40
C SER A 309 -24.07 0.64 18.43
N SER A 310 -23.59 1.00 19.61
CA SER A 310 -22.20 1.42 19.84
C SER A 310 -21.18 0.38 19.34
N ASN A 311 -21.49 -0.91 19.50
CA ASN A 311 -20.63 -2.02 19.08
C ASN A 311 -20.40 -2.02 17.56
N VAL A 312 -21.45 -1.76 16.78
CA VAL A 312 -21.32 -1.65 15.32
C VAL A 312 -20.45 -0.45 14.95
N CYS A 313 -20.62 0.69 15.62
CA CYS A 313 -19.77 1.86 15.40
C CYS A 313 -18.29 1.58 15.75
N ILE A 314 -18.00 0.90 16.86
CA ILE A 314 -16.63 0.51 17.25
C ILE A 314 -16.02 -0.42 16.19
N ASN A 315 -16.77 -1.43 15.73
CA ASN A 315 -16.31 -2.36 14.71
C ASN A 315 -16.01 -1.64 13.39
N LEU A 316 -16.92 -0.76 12.94
CA LEU A 316 -16.72 0.04 11.73
C LEU A 316 -15.56 1.03 11.86
N GLY A 317 -15.38 1.64 13.04
CA GLY A 317 -14.24 2.52 13.33
C GLY A 317 -12.92 1.76 13.25
N THR A 318 -12.87 0.54 13.80
CA THR A 318 -11.70 -0.35 13.74
C THR A 318 -11.39 -0.76 12.29
N ILE A 319 -12.42 -1.12 11.51
CA ILE A 319 -12.28 -1.42 10.08
C ILE A 319 -11.70 -0.21 9.33
N GLY A 320 -12.24 0.99 9.58
CA GLY A 320 -11.73 2.24 9.03
C GLY A 320 -10.24 2.42 9.31
N LEU A 321 -9.85 2.31 10.59
CA LEU A 321 -8.47 2.50 11.05
C LEU A 321 -7.49 1.51 10.41
N VAL A 322 -7.84 0.22 10.43
CA VAL A 322 -7.01 -0.84 9.82
C VAL A 322 -6.85 -0.57 8.32
N THR A 323 -7.93 -0.13 7.66
CA THR A 323 -7.86 0.16 6.23
C THR A 323 -7.02 1.39 5.93
N THR A 324 -7.11 2.44 6.74
CA THR A 324 -6.23 3.62 6.66
C THR A 324 -4.76 3.21 6.76
N LEU A 325 -4.39 2.42 7.77
CA LEU A 325 -3.01 1.96 7.94
C LEU A 325 -2.55 1.11 6.76
N LYS A 326 -3.35 0.11 6.35
CA LYS A 326 -3.03 -0.76 5.21
C LYS A 326 -2.85 0.04 3.92
N ALA A 327 -3.75 0.97 3.64
CA ALA A 327 -3.72 1.81 2.46
C ALA A 327 -2.50 2.76 2.47
N ALA A 328 -2.13 3.32 3.63
CA ALA A 328 -0.92 4.10 3.78
C ALA A 328 0.33 3.27 3.45
N PHE A 329 0.48 2.07 4.03
CA PHE A 329 1.62 1.19 3.73
C PHE A 329 1.68 0.80 2.25
N LEU A 330 0.54 0.49 1.64
CA LEU A 330 0.48 0.18 0.21
C LEU A 330 0.87 1.39 -0.64
N ALA A 331 0.36 2.59 -0.31
CA ALA A 331 0.72 3.83 -0.99
C ALA A 331 2.23 4.11 -0.87
N PHE A 332 2.83 3.94 0.31
CA PHE A 332 4.28 4.10 0.49
C PHE A 332 5.10 3.12 -0.34
N ARG A 333 4.68 1.85 -0.42
CA ARG A 333 5.34 0.84 -1.28
C ARG A 333 5.23 1.23 -2.75
N CYS A 334 4.05 1.66 -3.20
CA CYS A 334 3.86 2.13 -4.57
C CYS A 334 4.67 3.39 -4.84
N LEU A 335 4.77 4.33 -3.90
CA LEU A 335 5.56 5.55 -4.02
C LEU A 335 7.05 5.25 -4.17
N LYS A 336 7.59 4.30 -3.40
CA LYS A 336 8.97 3.82 -3.57
C LYS A 336 9.20 3.26 -4.98
N GLY A 337 8.30 2.40 -5.46
CA GLY A 337 8.35 1.86 -6.82
C GLY A 337 8.10 2.90 -7.93
N LEU A 338 7.36 3.96 -7.64
CA LEU A 338 7.08 5.09 -8.55
C LEU A 338 8.28 6.03 -8.65
N ARG A 339 9.03 6.21 -7.56
CA ARG A 339 10.27 6.98 -7.54
C ARG A 339 11.37 6.28 -8.33
N ARG A 340 11.43 4.94 -8.25
CA ARG A 340 12.42 4.12 -8.93
C ARG A 340 11.79 2.80 -9.36
N SER A 341 11.78 2.53 -10.67
CA SER A 341 11.19 1.31 -11.25
C SER A 341 11.84 0.02 -10.73
N GLN A 342 13.09 0.07 -10.29
CA GLN A 342 13.82 -1.05 -9.69
C GLN A 342 13.21 -1.55 -8.37
N TRP A 343 12.49 -0.68 -7.65
CA TRP A 343 11.85 -0.99 -6.36
C TRP A 343 10.43 -1.55 -6.53
N ALA A 344 10.11 -1.93 -7.77
CA ALA A 344 8.91 -2.65 -8.13
C ALA A 344 8.83 -4.01 -7.41
N ASN A 345 8.06 -4.05 -6.34
CA ASN A 345 7.70 -5.30 -5.68
C ASN A 345 6.28 -5.72 -6.06
N LEU A 346 6.00 -7.02 -5.96
CA LEU A 346 4.62 -7.48 -5.95
C LEU A 346 3.88 -6.81 -4.79
N LEU A 347 2.64 -6.42 -5.04
CA LEU A 347 1.81 -5.69 -4.11
C LEU A 347 0.96 -6.63 -3.27
N SER A 348 0.54 -7.78 -3.82
CA SER A 348 -0.22 -8.82 -3.09
C SER A 348 0.66 -9.74 -2.24
N VAL A 349 1.92 -9.96 -2.62
CA VAL A 349 2.82 -10.91 -1.96
C VAL A 349 4.10 -10.21 -1.52
N THR A 350 4.36 -10.24 -0.21
CA THR A 350 5.67 -9.92 0.35
C THR A 350 6.57 -11.15 0.31
N PHE A 351 7.72 -11.04 -0.36
CA PHE A 351 8.79 -12.01 -0.20
C PHE A 351 9.76 -11.48 0.84
N PRO A 352 9.90 -12.12 2.01
CA PRO A 352 11.03 -11.85 2.86
C PRO A 352 12.29 -12.30 2.11
N VAL A 353 13.23 -11.37 1.92
CA VAL A 353 14.56 -11.70 1.40
C VAL A 353 15.41 -12.02 2.63
N PRO A 354 15.90 -13.25 2.80
CA PRO A 354 16.84 -13.54 3.87
C PRO A 354 18.16 -12.84 3.56
N LEU A 355 18.39 -11.68 4.18
CA LEU A 355 19.58 -10.85 3.97
C LEU A 355 20.86 -11.50 4.50
N THR A 356 20.74 -12.50 5.38
CA THR A 356 21.86 -13.22 6.00
C THR A 356 22.58 -14.19 5.07
N VAL A 357 22.06 -14.45 3.86
CA VAL A 357 22.54 -15.55 3.00
C VAL A 357 23.36 -15.07 1.79
N TYR A 358 23.43 -13.76 1.54
CA TYR A 358 24.07 -13.24 0.33
C TYR A 358 25.20 -12.32 0.71
N GLU A 359 26.39 -12.54 0.19
CA GLU A 359 27.47 -11.56 0.30
C GLU A 359 27.07 -10.32 -0.50
N VAL A 360 27.05 -9.18 0.18
CA VAL A 360 26.58 -7.93 -0.41
C VAL A 360 27.78 -7.05 -0.73
N ASN A 361 28.30 -7.18 -1.96
CA ASN A 361 29.43 -6.38 -2.42
C ASN A 361 28.95 -4.99 -2.91
N TRP A 362 29.34 -3.93 -2.20
CA TRP A 362 28.92 -2.55 -2.47
C TRP A 362 30.10 -1.70 -2.92
N GLN A 363 30.08 -1.38 -4.21
CA GLN A 363 31.05 -0.50 -4.83
C GLN A 363 30.32 0.65 -5.53
N GLN A 364 30.96 1.81 -5.56
CA GLN A 364 30.60 2.94 -6.40
C GLN A 364 30.76 2.55 -7.89
N ALA A 365 30.25 3.38 -8.79
CA ALA A 365 30.32 3.12 -10.24
C ALA A 365 31.78 3.06 -10.77
N ASP A 366 32.73 3.63 -10.03
CA ASP A 366 34.17 3.58 -10.32
C ASP A 366 34.88 2.36 -9.72
N GLY A 367 34.14 1.46 -9.06
CA GLY A 367 34.67 0.27 -8.39
C GLY A 367 35.19 0.51 -6.97
N LYS A 368 35.20 1.75 -6.48
CA LYS A 368 35.66 2.06 -5.12
C LYS A 368 34.63 1.69 -4.06
N PRO A 369 35.04 1.45 -2.80
CA PRO A 369 34.10 1.26 -1.70
C PRO A 369 33.18 2.47 -1.54
N ILE A 370 31.99 2.24 -0.99
CA ILE A 370 31.00 3.29 -0.73
C ILE A 370 31.55 4.37 0.20
N ARG A 371 30.99 5.59 0.11
CA ARG A 371 31.42 6.72 0.95
C ARG A 371 31.45 6.30 2.42
N PHE A 372 32.53 6.69 3.10
CA PHE A 372 32.82 6.40 4.50
C PHE A 372 33.20 4.95 4.82
N ARG A 373 33.54 4.13 3.82
CA ARG A 373 34.11 2.79 4.03
C ARG A 373 35.45 2.59 3.33
N THR A 374 36.28 1.74 3.91
CA THR A 374 37.49 1.19 3.31
C THR A 374 37.20 -0.17 2.68
N GLU A 375 38.07 -0.66 1.80
CA GLU A 375 37.91 -1.97 1.12
C GLU A 375 37.84 -3.14 2.09
N GLU A 376 38.46 -3.01 3.27
CA GLU A 376 38.56 -4.06 4.29
C GLU A 376 37.33 -4.13 5.21
N MET A 377 36.48 -3.09 5.21
CA MET A 377 35.33 -3.03 6.12
C MET A 377 34.16 -3.87 5.59
N PRO A 378 33.78 -4.97 6.26
CA PRO A 378 32.67 -5.80 5.81
C PRO A 378 31.36 -5.01 5.91
N VAL A 379 30.68 -4.90 4.79
CA VAL A 379 29.41 -4.17 4.65
C VAL A 379 28.31 -4.83 5.51
N GLN A 380 28.37 -6.15 5.69
CA GLN A 380 27.39 -6.93 6.44
C GLN A 380 27.72 -7.13 7.92
N GLY A 381 28.84 -6.59 8.41
CA GLY A 381 29.22 -6.67 9.82
C GLY A 381 28.35 -5.81 10.74
N GLU A 382 27.48 -4.97 10.18
CA GLU A 382 26.63 -4.07 10.95
C GLU A 382 25.36 -4.77 11.44
N VAL A 383 25.12 -4.67 12.75
CA VAL A 383 23.94 -5.23 13.44
C VAL A 383 22.61 -4.71 12.86
N ALA A 384 22.64 -3.59 12.14
CA ALA A 384 21.49 -2.97 11.46
C ALA A 384 21.67 -2.89 9.94
N PHE A 385 22.40 -3.83 9.33
CA PHE A 385 22.60 -3.84 7.89
C PHE A 385 21.27 -4.03 7.12
N ASP A 386 20.71 -2.93 6.65
CA ASP A 386 19.65 -2.93 5.64
C ASP A 386 20.24 -2.44 4.30
N PRO A 387 20.52 -3.34 3.33
CA PRO A 387 21.00 -2.94 2.03
C PRO A 387 20.02 -2.04 1.29
N PHE A 388 18.74 -2.01 1.68
CA PHE A 388 17.78 -1.09 1.09
C PHE A 388 17.87 0.31 1.70
N ALA A 389 18.11 0.43 3.01
CA ALA A 389 18.29 1.72 3.66
C ALA A 389 19.56 2.44 3.14
N MET A 390 20.68 1.71 3.01
CA MET A 390 21.90 2.31 2.45
C MET A 390 21.73 2.72 0.97
N MET A 391 20.85 2.08 0.20
CA MET A 391 20.61 2.46 -1.20
C MET A 391 19.76 3.74 -1.29
N ASP A 392 18.97 4.07 -0.28
CA ASP A 392 18.21 5.31 -0.25
C ASP A 392 19.09 6.51 0.14
N GLU A 393 20.17 6.28 0.89
CA GLU A 393 21.05 7.33 1.42
C GLU A 393 22.20 7.75 0.49
N GLN A 394 22.65 6.90 -0.44
CA GLN A 394 23.77 7.24 -1.32
C GLN A 394 23.32 8.19 -2.46
N PRO A 395 24.02 9.31 -2.70
CA PRO A 395 23.68 10.26 -3.76
C PRO A 395 23.74 9.63 -5.17
N ASP A 396 24.59 8.61 -5.34
CA ASP A 396 24.78 7.87 -6.59
C ASP A 396 24.09 6.50 -6.62
N SER A 397 23.18 6.24 -5.68
CA SER A 397 22.41 4.99 -5.60
C SER A 397 21.59 4.66 -6.84
N LYS A 398 21.35 5.63 -7.73
CA LYS A 398 20.78 5.38 -9.07
C LYS A 398 21.67 4.52 -9.97
N PHE A 399 22.97 4.47 -9.67
CA PHE A 399 23.99 3.74 -10.42
C PHE A 399 24.58 2.56 -9.62
N THR A 400 24.46 2.59 -8.29
CA THR A 400 24.89 1.49 -7.42
C THR A 400 23.95 0.30 -7.58
N THR A 401 24.49 -0.89 -7.81
CA THR A 401 23.69 -2.11 -7.93
C THR A 401 24.12 -3.14 -6.90
N VAL A 402 23.15 -3.75 -6.23
CA VAL A 402 23.41 -4.79 -5.23
C VAL A 402 23.65 -6.10 -5.97
N HIS A 403 24.87 -6.61 -5.90
CA HIS A 403 25.21 -7.93 -6.40
C HIS A 403 24.85 -8.98 -5.35
N LEU A 404 23.63 -9.54 -5.43
CA LEU A 404 23.31 -10.77 -4.70
C LEU A 404 23.83 -11.96 -5.50
N ARG A 405 25.08 -12.35 -5.25
CA ARG A 405 25.61 -13.61 -5.76
C ARG A 405 25.24 -14.70 -4.75
N PRO A 406 24.49 -15.75 -5.13
CA PRO A 406 24.41 -16.93 -4.28
C PRO A 406 25.82 -17.50 -4.21
N GLU A 407 26.48 -17.33 -3.07
CA GLU A 407 27.66 -18.11 -2.78
C GLU A 407 27.18 -19.55 -2.60
N LEU A 408 27.81 -20.49 -3.32
CA LEU A 408 27.71 -21.89 -2.92
C LEU A 408 28.24 -21.92 -1.50
N LEU A 409 27.37 -22.21 -0.54
CA LEU A 409 27.79 -22.56 0.82
C LEU A 409 28.91 -23.58 0.66
N ARG A 410 30.14 -23.15 0.95
CA ARG A 410 31.29 -24.06 0.88
C ARG A 410 30.92 -25.29 1.71
N PRO A 411 31.16 -26.51 1.19
CA PRO A 411 30.80 -27.75 1.88
C PRO A 411 31.22 -27.75 3.36
N GLU A 412 32.31 -27.07 3.69
CA GLU A 412 32.83 -26.89 5.06
C GLU A 412 31.79 -26.34 6.07
N HIS A 413 30.80 -25.55 5.64
CA HIS A 413 29.73 -25.04 6.51
C HIS A 413 28.49 -25.96 6.58
N VAL A 414 28.33 -26.88 5.62
CA VAL A 414 27.21 -27.85 5.58
C VAL A 414 27.64 -29.21 6.13
N GLU A 415 28.93 -29.54 6.07
CA GLU A 415 29.50 -30.79 6.59
C GLU A 415 29.41 -30.91 8.12
N LYS A 416 29.30 -29.79 8.84
CA LYS A 416 29.00 -29.82 10.29
C LYS A 416 27.57 -30.27 10.61
N THR A 417 26.66 -30.26 9.63
CA THR A 417 25.24 -30.63 9.84
C THR A 417 24.84 -31.91 9.10
N LYS A 418 25.67 -32.41 8.18
CA LYS A 418 25.36 -33.60 7.35
C LYS A 418 26.23 -34.82 7.61
N LYS A 419 27.05 -34.84 8.67
CA LYS A 419 27.88 -36.00 9.02
C LYS A 419 27.12 -37.23 9.56
N THR A 420 25.81 -37.32 9.36
CA THR A 420 25.02 -38.48 9.81
C THR A 420 24.33 -39.25 8.69
N GLU A 421 24.19 -38.72 7.46
CA GLU A 421 23.43 -39.42 6.41
C GLU A 421 24.06 -39.21 5.03
N ALA A 422 25.11 -39.98 4.75
CA ALA A 422 25.60 -40.17 3.39
C ALA A 422 26.01 -41.63 3.19
N SER A 423 25.11 -42.41 2.60
CA SER A 423 25.51 -43.48 1.69
C SER A 423 24.54 -43.47 0.51
N GLU A 424 25.13 -43.47 -0.68
CA GLU A 424 24.54 -43.84 -1.98
C GLU A 424 23.52 -42.88 -2.62
N ALA A 425 24.04 -41.97 -3.45
CA ALA A 425 23.50 -41.68 -4.79
C ALA A 425 24.38 -40.61 -5.48
N SER A 426 25.50 -41.05 -6.05
CA SER A 426 26.23 -40.28 -7.07
C SER A 426 25.81 -40.79 -8.46
N GLU A 427 25.98 -39.94 -9.48
CA GLU A 427 25.86 -40.25 -10.91
C GLU A 427 24.47 -40.10 -11.56
N ALA A 428 23.89 -38.89 -11.56
CA ALA A 428 23.02 -38.44 -12.67
C ALA A 428 22.70 -36.95 -12.60
N SER A 429 23.62 -36.05 -12.94
CA SER A 429 23.21 -34.68 -13.34
C SER A 429 24.29 -33.92 -14.13
N GLN A 430 24.77 -34.50 -15.23
CA GLN A 430 25.43 -33.73 -16.28
C GLN A 430 24.35 -33.08 -17.16
N ARG A 431 23.63 -32.11 -16.59
CA ARG A 431 22.67 -31.28 -17.34
C ARG A 431 23.44 -30.17 -18.04
N THR A 432 23.39 -30.21 -19.36
CA THR A 432 23.78 -29.14 -20.28
C THR A 432 23.45 -27.77 -19.69
N CYS A 433 24.52 -27.04 -19.37
CA CYS A 433 24.46 -25.63 -19.00
C CYS A 433 23.96 -24.88 -20.25
N ARG A 434 22.65 -24.69 -20.36
CA ARG A 434 22.08 -23.74 -21.33
C ARG A 434 22.82 -22.43 -21.12
N THR A 435 23.40 -21.90 -22.19
CA THR A 435 24.03 -20.59 -22.29
C THR A 435 23.18 -19.58 -21.52
N LEU A 436 23.61 -19.32 -20.29
CA LEU A 436 22.94 -18.43 -19.36
C LEU A 436 23.28 -17.04 -19.86
N GLU A 437 22.28 -16.28 -20.29
CA GLU A 437 22.39 -14.83 -20.47
C GLU A 437 22.90 -14.23 -19.15
N MET A 438 24.21 -14.03 -19.06
CA MET A 438 24.85 -13.38 -17.94
C MET A 438 24.63 -11.88 -18.06
N PRO A 439 24.49 -11.15 -16.95
CA PRO A 439 24.54 -9.69 -16.99
C PRO A 439 25.87 -9.29 -17.62
N GLY A 440 25.83 -8.45 -18.66
CA GLY A 440 27.05 -7.85 -19.20
C GLY A 440 27.85 -7.26 -18.05
N ARG A 441 29.13 -7.64 -17.95
CA ARG A 441 30.06 -7.00 -17.02
C ARG A 441 29.95 -5.48 -17.19
N PRO A 442 30.09 -4.68 -16.12
CA PRO A 442 30.27 -3.25 -16.29
C PRO A 442 31.34 -3.04 -17.34
N VAL A 443 31.01 -2.25 -18.37
CA VAL A 443 31.92 -1.93 -19.46
C VAL A 443 33.22 -1.41 -18.81
N PRO A 444 34.38 -2.07 -19.04
CA PRO A 444 35.64 -1.54 -18.58
C PRO A 444 35.73 -0.08 -19.00
N ALA A 445 36.14 0.83 -18.10
CA ALA A 445 36.23 2.27 -18.38
C ALA A 445 37.10 2.63 -19.62
N LYS A 446 37.81 1.64 -20.18
CA LYS A 446 38.67 1.73 -21.36
C LYS A 446 38.03 1.27 -22.67
N LEU A 447 36.79 0.78 -22.68
CA LEU A 447 36.15 0.37 -23.95
C LEU A 447 35.60 1.60 -24.69
N GLU A 448 36.11 1.82 -25.90
CA GLU A 448 35.70 2.96 -26.74
C GLU A 448 34.18 2.94 -27.02
N PRO A 449 33.50 4.11 -26.93
CA PRO A 449 32.08 4.26 -27.26
C PRO A 449 31.68 3.77 -28.67
N ALA A 450 32.65 3.62 -29.57
CA ALA A 450 32.45 3.24 -30.97
C ALA A 450 31.97 1.79 -31.17
N ARG A 451 32.10 0.90 -30.16
CA ARG A 451 31.72 -0.53 -30.28
C ARG A 451 30.28 -0.84 -29.86
N PHE A 452 29.47 0.17 -29.52
CA PHE A 452 28.07 -0.01 -29.15
C PHE A 452 27.15 0.34 -30.32
N LYS A 453 26.37 -0.63 -30.79
CA LYS A 453 25.43 -0.43 -31.91
C LYS A 453 24.27 0.47 -31.53
N ALA A 454 23.79 0.34 -30.29
CA ALA A 454 22.86 1.26 -29.66
C ALA A 454 22.86 1.07 -28.14
N VAL A 455 22.85 2.17 -27.39
CA VAL A 455 22.42 2.17 -25.98
C VAL A 455 20.90 2.35 -25.99
N ILE A 456 20.17 1.26 -25.80
CA ILE A 456 18.72 1.34 -25.64
C ILE A 456 18.46 1.66 -24.17
N GLU A 457 18.03 2.89 -23.89
CA GLU A 457 17.44 3.22 -22.59
C GLU A 457 16.12 2.45 -22.49
N SER A 458 16.15 1.29 -21.84
CA SER A 458 14.98 0.49 -21.55
C SER A 458 14.83 0.45 -20.03
N GLU A 459 13.77 1.06 -19.50
CA GLU A 459 13.40 1.02 -18.07
C GLU A 459 13.16 -0.43 -17.62
N TYR A 460 14.25 -1.18 -17.45
CA TYR A 460 14.20 -2.61 -17.24
C TYR A 460 14.02 -2.87 -15.76
N ILE A 461 12.85 -3.40 -15.40
CA ILE A 461 12.55 -3.77 -14.02
C ILE A 461 13.28 -5.09 -13.75
N GLY A 462 14.24 -5.05 -12.84
CA GLY A 462 14.96 -6.25 -12.43
C GLY A 462 14.03 -7.27 -11.77
N CYS A 463 14.50 -8.51 -11.59
CA CYS A 463 13.64 -9.57 -11.07
C CYS A 463 13.34 -9.35 -9.59
N CYS A 464 12.06 -9.28 -9.23
CA CYS A 464 11.58 -9.34 -7.84
C CYS A 464 12.06 -8.16 -6.96
N GLY A 465 12.10 -6.94 -7.50
CA GLY A 465 12.47 -5.74 -6.74
C GLY A 465 13.97 -5.51 -6.56
N PHE A 466 14.82 -6.33 -7.19
CA PHE A 466 16.25 -6.11 -7.23
C PHE A 466 16.63 -5.35 -8.51
N PRO A 467 17.39 -4.25 -8.43
CA PRO A 467 17.89 -3.55 -9.60
C PRO A 467 18.77 -4.46 -10.46
N TRP A 468 18.64 -4.38 -11.79
CA TRP A 468 19.59 -5.03 -12.71
C TRP A 468 20.84 -4.16 -12.84
N PRO A 469 22.07 -4.74 -12.91
CA PRO A 469 23.37 -4.05 -13.01
C PRO A 469 23.47 -2.84 -13.93
N THR A 470 22.68 -2.79 -15.02
CA THR A 470 22.85 -1.77 -16.06
C THR A 470 22.00 -0.51 -15.87
N GLY A 471 21.27 -0.37 -14.75
CA GLY A 471 20.51 0.84 -14.46
C GLY A 471 19.40 1.15 -15.47
N GLY A 472 18.84 0.14 -16.15
CA GLY A 472 17.86 0.35 -17.23
C GLY A 472 18.48 0.78 -18.56
N LYS A 473 19.76 0.43 -18.81
CA LYS A 473 20.36 0.51 -20.14
C LYS A 473 20.57 -0.89 -20.67
N LYS A 474 20.02 -1.19 -21.84
CA LYS A 474 20.31 -2.41 -22.59
C LYS A 474 21.40 -2.05 -23.60
N PHE A 475 22.57 -2.62 -23.40
CA PHE A 475 23.65 -2.52 -24.37
C PHE A 475 23.40 -3.57 -25.45
N VAL A 476 23.20 -3.13 -26.69
CA VAL A 476 23.28 -4.01 -27.85
C VAL A 476 24.73 -3.99 -28.31
N TYR A 477 25.45 -5.05 -27.97
CA TYR A 477 26.81 -5.26 -28.48
C TYR A 477 26.75 -5.53 -29.98
N ASP A 478 27.76 -5.09 -30.71
CA ASP A 478 27.90 -5.49 -32.11
C ASP A 478 28.18 -6.99 -32.20
N GLU A 479 27.70 -7.66 -33.26
CA GLU A 479 27.83 -9.11 -33.39
C GLU A 479 29.29 -9.54 -33.45
N ASP A 480 30.14 -8.74 -34.11
CA ASP A 480 31.59 -8.97 -34.21
C ASP A 480 32.27 -8.96 -32.83
N PHE A 481 31.80 -8.11 -31.91
CA PHE A 481 32.34 -8.04 -30.55
C PHE A 481 31.95 -9.26 -29.69
N LEU A 482 30.73 -9.77 -29.88
CA LEU A 482 30.32 -11.01 -29.22
C LEU A 482 31.11 -12.21 -29.76
N ALA A 483 31.34 -12.26 -31.07
CA ALA A 483 32.18 -13.27 -31.69
C ALA A 483 33.65 -13.21 -31.21
N GLU A 484 34.23 -12.01 -31.05
CA GLU A 484 35.57 -11.83 -30.45
C GLU A 484 35.64 -12.35 -29.00
N LEU A 485 34.61 -12.08 -28.20
CA LEU A 485 34.53 -12.56 -26.81
C LEU A 485 34.42 -14.08 -26.73
N GLU A 486 33.62 -14.68 -27.61
CA GLU A 486 33.45 -16.14 -27.67
C GLU A 486 34.73 -16.82 -28.17
N ALA A 487 35.40 -16.25 -29.18
CA ALA A 487 36.69 -16.75 -29.68
C ALA A 487 37.85 -16.56 -28.68
N GLY A 488 37.85 -15.45 -27.92
CA GLY A 488 38.84 -15.19 -26.88
C GLY A 488 38.67 -16.06 -25.64
N ALA A 489 37.44 -16.45 -25.30
CA ALA A 489 37.16 -17.37 -24.19
C ALA A 489 37.66 -18.80 -24.45
N SER A 490 37.73 -19.22 -25.73
CA SER A 490 38.34 -20.49 -26.12
C SER A 490 39.88 -20.50 -26.13
N GLY A 491 40.53 -19.34 -25.98
CA GLY A 491 42.00 -19.22 -26.04
C GLY A 491 42.72 -19.22 -24.68
N LEU A 492 42.00 -19.20 -23.56
CA LEU A 492 42.56 -19.38 -22.22
C LEU A 492 42.51 -20.87 -21.85
N GLU A 493 43.24 -21.70 -22.60
CA GLU A 493 43.72 -22.96 -22.04
C GLU A 493 44.73 -22.67 -20.93
N GLU A 494 44.54 -23.41 -19.85
CA GLU A 494 45.22 -23.38 -18.57
C GLU A 494 46.73 -23.59 -18.74
N SER A 495 47.49 -22.50 -18.90
CA SER A 495 48.94 -22.53 -18.71
C SER A 495 49.23 -22.73 -17.22
N THR A 496 49.28 -24.02 -16.86
CA THR A 496 49.75 -24.50 -15.56
C THR A 496 51.14 -23.89 -15.30
N PRO A 497 51.35 -23.11 -14.22
CA PRO A 497 52.66 -22.55 -13.94
C PRO A 497 53.58 -23.67 -13.44
N SER A 498 54.52 -24.07 -14.29
CA SER A 498 55.64 -24.93 -13.91
C SER A 498 56.59 -24.20 -12.98
N SER A 499 56.87 -24.83 -11.84
CA SER A 499 58.04 -24.63 -10.96
C SER A 499 58.34 -23.20 -10.49
N ILE A 500 57.97 -22.94 -9.23
CA ILE A 500 58.53 -21.87 -8.39
C ILE A 500 59.97 -22.28 -8.02
N PRO A 501 61.02 -21.47 -8.31
CA PRO A 501 62.33 -21.65 -7.71
C PRO A 501 62.33 -21.12 -6.27
N GLU A 502 62.89 -21.93 -5.38
CA GLU A 502 63.16 -21.62 -3.98
C GLU A 502 64.05 -20.37 -3.89
N MET A 503 63.55 -19.30 -3.27
CA MET A 503 64.27 -18.03 -3.10
C MET A 503 64.66 -17.89 -1.63
N GLU A 504 65.98 -17.93 -1.38
CA GLU A 504 66.61 -17.71 -0.08
C GLU A 504 66.25 -16.34 0.51
N VAL A 505 65.96 -16.34 1.81
CA VAL A 505 65.67 -15.15 2.62
C VAL A 505 66.98 -14.63 3.22
N PRO A 506 67.42 -13.39 2.93
CA PRO A 506 68.41 -12.71 3.74
C PRO A 506 67.71 -11.87 4.81
N SER A 507 68.07 -12.14 6.06
CA SER A 507 67.81 -11.29 7.22
C SER A 507 68.53 -9.95 7.09
N LEU A 508 67.86 -8.84 7.41
CA LEU A 508 68.54 -7.57 7.66
C LEU A 508 67.84 -6.77 8.77
N GLU A 509 68.61 -6.55 9.82
CA GLU A 509 68.34 -5.72 11.00
C GLU A 509 68.47 -4.21 10.69
N ASP A 510 67.72 -3.43 11.48
CA ASP A 510 68.00 -2.08 12.02
C ASP A 510 68.67 -0.98 11.17
N LYS A 511 67.95 0.14 10.98
CA LYS A 511 68.34 1.49 11.49
C LYS A 511 67.32 2.62 11.22
N LYS A 512 66.80 3.16 12.32
CA LYS A 512 66.69 4.57 12.78
C LYS A 512 66.68 5.78 11.81
N ASP A 513 65.66 6.61 12.09
CA ASP A 513 65.65 8.06 12.44
C ASP A 513 65.54 9.20 11.39
N CYS A 514 64.62 10.13 11.75
CA CYS A 514 64.47 11.56 11.44
C CYS A 514 63.96 11.97 10.03
N GLY A 515 63.04 12.92 9.83
CA GLY A 515 62.36 13.90 10.69
C GLY A 515 61.65 14.98 9.84
N ALA A 516 60.95 15.90 10.52
CA ALA A 516 60.24 17.14 10.05
C ALA A 516 58.80 16.95 9.52
N VAL A 517 57.74 17.29 10.26
CA VAL A 517 57.24 18.60 10.77
C VAL A 517 56.71 19.53 9.66
N VAL A 518 55.38 19.61 9.53
CA VAL A 518 54.65 20.85 9.20
C VAL A 518 53.35 20.87 10.02
N THR A 519 53.22 21.89 10.85
CA THR A 519 52.05 22.28 11.65
C THR A 519 51.04 23.09 10.84
N CYS A 520 49.74 22.96 11.15
CA CYS A 520 48.77 24.08 11.13
C CYS A 520 47.50 23.75 11.96
N GLN A 521 47.54 24.25 13.20
CA GLN A 521 46.52 24.91 14.03
C GLN A 521 45.02 24.93 13.65
N ASP A 522 44.22 24.41 14.59
CA ASP A 522 42.94 24.85 15.18
C ASP A 522 41.96 25.81 14.47
N ARG A 523 40.67 25.42 14.52
CA ARG A 523 39.56 26.15 15.19
C ARG A 523 38.29 25.27 15.15
N GLY A 524 37.76 24.83 16.29
CA GLY A 524 36.67 25.51 16.97
C GLY A 524 35.39 24.66 17.00
N ARG A 525 35.21 23.88 18.08
CA ARG A 525 34.01 23.08 18.37
C ARG A 525 33.37 23.62 19.65
N PRO A 526 32.08 24.00 19.67
CA PRO A 526 31.36 24.15 20.91
C PRO A 526 30.73 22.80 21.32
N SER A 527 30.99 22.45 22.57
CA SER A 527 30.11 21.70 23.48
C SER A 527 28.68 22.24 23.43
N GLY A 528 27.62 21.53 23.78
CA GLY A 528 27.39 20.21 24.34
C GLY A 528 25.88 20.10 24.58
N SER A 529 25.36 18.90 24.77
CA SER A 529 24.18 18.69 25.62
C SER A 529 24.13 17.23 26.01
N GLU A 530 23.97 17.06 27.31
CA GLU A 530 23.90 15.82 28.05
C GLU A 530 22.66 15.02 27.62
N PHE A 531 22.82 13.71 27.42
CA PHE A 531 21.71 12.78 27.43
C PHE A 531 21.99 11.73 28.50
N SER A 532 21.17 11.78 29.55
CA SER A 532 21.17 10.84 30.66
C SER A 532 20.66 9.47 30.20
N GLU A 533 21.41 8.43 30.56
CA GLU A 533 21.00 7.03 30.47
C GLU A 533 19.79 6.76 31.37
N PHE A 534 18.69 6.28 30.78
CA PHE A 534 17.64 5.58 31.50
C PHE A 534 17.80 4.08 31.26
N ILE A 535 18.28 3.39 32.30
CA ILE A 535 18.33 1.93 32.41
C ILE A 535 16.89 1.45 32.64
N ALA A 536 16.32 0.72 31.68
CA ALA A 536 15.06 0.01 31.85
C ALA A 536 15.35 -1.46 32.23
N GLN A 537 15.04 -1.82 33.47
CA GLN A 537 15.01 -3.20 33.94
C GLN A 537 13.82 -3.98 33.34
N PRO A 538 13.95 -5.30 33.13
CA PRO A 538 12.85 -6.15 32.66
C PRO A 538 11.83 -6.39 33.79
N ARG A 539 10.54 -6.24 33.47
CA ARG A 539 9.42 -6.59 34.36
C ARG A 539 9.10 -8.08 34.25
N ASP A 540 9.07 -8.72 35.41
CA ASP A 540 8.65 -10.10 35.62
C ASP A 540 7.20 -10.38 35.21
N HIS A 541 7.02 -11.57 34.64
CA HIS A 541 5.73 -12.17 34.33
C HIS A 541 5.01 -12.62 35.60
N THR A 542 3.75 -12.21 35.77
CA THR A 542 2.81 -12.82 36.72
C THR A 542 1.64 -13.43 35.94
N PRO A 543 1.25 -14.70 36.19
CA PRO A 543 0.14 -15.33 35.49
C PRO A 543 -1.19 -14.97 36.17
N MET A 544 -2.17 -14.51 35.40
CA MET A 544 -3.55 -14.39 35.89
C MET A 544 -4.27 -15.74 35.82
N SER A 545 -4.76 -16.14 36.99
CA SER A 545 -5.59 -17.29 37.28
C SER A 545 -6.98 -17.20 36.64
N ARG A 546 -7.45 -18.36 36.15
CA ARG A 546 -8.86 -18.69 35.90
C ARG A 546 -9.70 -18.42 37.15
N GLN A 547 -10.86 -17.78 36.98
CA GLN A 547 -11.97 -17.99 37.89
C GLN A 547 -13.29 -18.05 37.13
N SER A 548 -13.92 -19.21 37.28
CA SER A 548 -15.28 -19.59 36.92
C SER A 548 -16.24 -18.91 37.88
N ASP A 549 -17.40 -18.45 37.40
CA ASP A 549 -18.71 -18.42 38.07
C ASP A 549 -19.73 -18.01 36.99
N ARG A 550 -20.63 -18.86 36.48
CA ARG A 550 -21.94 -19.27 37.02
C ARG A 550 -22.76 -18.14 37.65
N VAL A 551 -23.68 -17.58 36.86
CA VAL A 551 -25.14 -17.57 37.12
C VAL A 551 -25.85 -17.78 35.78
#